data_AF-A0A1B1MNC4-F1
#
_entry.id   AF-A0A1B1MNC4-F1
#
_cell.length_a   1.000
_cell.length_b   1.000
_cell.length_c   1.000
_cell.angle_alpha   90.00
_cell.angle_beta   90.00
_cell.angle_gamma   90.00
#
_symmetry.space_group_name_H-M   'P 1'
#
loop_
_entity.id
_entity.type
_entity.pdbx_description
1 polymer ?
#
loop_
_entity_poly.entity_id
_entity_poly.type
_entity_poly.pdbx_seq_one_letter_code
_entity_poly.pdbx_strand_id
1 'polypeptide(L)' 'MTEEDRRVPDVAETGRRARFGTLPERIRLEDTIEERPATAPDPAKDTYNPDEWLVRNCL' A
#
# COMPACT_ATOMS: atom_id res chain seq x y z
N MET A 1 4.82 -27.67 -27.33
CA MET A 1 4.96 -27.15 -25.96
C MET A 1 4.21 -28.12 -25.07
N THR A 2 4.93 -29.13 -24.60
CA THR A 2 4.37 -30.36 -24.02
C THR A 2 3.84 -30.12 -22.61
N GLU A 3 2.76 -30.80 -22.26
CA GLU A 3 2.18 -30.91 -20.91
C GLU A 3 3.28 -31.26 -19.89
N GLU A 4 3.86 -30.24 -19.26
CA GLU A 4 4.79 -30.42 -18.15
C GLU A 4 4.01 -30.88 -16.91
N ASP A 5 4.22 -32.15 -16.57
CA ASP A 5 4.25 -32.71 -15.23
C ASP A 5 3.08 -32.34 -14.32
N ARG A 6 1.96 -33.07 -14.45
CA ARG A 6 0.96 -33.18 -13.38
C ARG A 6 1.55 -34.00 -12.22
N ARG A 7 2.50 -33.41 -11.51
CA ARG A 7 3.21 -34.05 -10.40
C ARG A 7 2.24 -34.32 -9.26
N VAL A 8 2.01 -35.59 -8.98
CA VAL A 8 1.24 -36.01 -7.80
C VAL A 8 2.01 -35.59 -6.54
N PRO A 9 1.38 -34.92 -5.56
CA PRO A 9 2.06 -34.50 -4.34
C PRO A 9 2.53 -35.73 -3.54
N ASP A 10 3.79 -35.70 -3.11
CA ASP A 10 4.36 -36.73 -2.24
C ASP A 10 3.82 -36.66 -0.79
N VAL A 11 4.21 -37.61 0.04
CA VAL A 11 3.77 -37.69 1.45
C VAL A 11 4.23 -36.48 2.27
N ALA A 12 5.42 -35.94 2.00
CA ALA A 12 5.93 -34.76 2.68
C ALA A 12 5.20 -33.49 2.25
N GLU A 13 4.87 -33.33 0.96
CA GLU A 13 4.01 -32.27 0.43
C GLU A 13 2.60 -32.34 1.04
N THR A 14 2.02 -33.53 1.15
CA THR A 14 0.72 -33.74 1.80
C THR A 14 0.76 -33.33 3.27
N GLY A 15 1.83 -33.73 3.99
CA GLY A 15 2.05 -33.32 5.37
C GLY A 15 2.24 -31.81 5.53
N ARG A 16 2.95 -31.16 4.59
CA ARG A 16 3.12 -29.70 4.57
C ARG A 16 1.79 -28.99 4.34
N ARG A 17 0.97 -29.42 3.37
CA ARG A 17 -0.36 -28.84 3.11
C ARG A 17 -1.34 -29.04 4.27
N ALA A 18 -1.28 -30.18 4.97
CA ALA A 18 -2.10 -30.39 6.16
C ALA A 18 -1.72 -29.45 7.32
N ARG A 19 -0.44 -29.08 7.44
CA ARG A 19 0.07 -28.16 8.47
C ARG A 19 -0.14 -26.69 8.12
N PHE A 20 0.11 -26.32 6.86
CA PHE A 20 0.20 -24.93 6.41
C PHE A 20 -0.93 -24.50 5.48
N GLY A 21 -1.81 -25.42 5.06
CA GLY A 21 -2.88 -25.16 4.11
C GLY A 21 -2.36 -24.93 2.69
N THR A 22 -3.14 -24.16 1.93
CA THR A 22 -2.81 -23.75 0.55
C THR A 22 -2.30 -22.32 0.53
N LEU A 23 -1.52 -21.98 -0.50
CA LEU A 23 -1.13 -20.59 -0.72
C LEU A 23 -2.40 -19.72 -0.89
N PRO A 24 -2.50 -18.58 -0.21
CA PRO A 24 -3.57 -17.62 -0.44
C PRO A 24 -3.57 -17.11 -1.89
N GLU A 25 -4.65 -16.45 -2.28
CA GLU A 25 -4.71 -15.76 -3.57
C GLU A 25 -3.62 -14.69 -3.67
N ARG A 26 -3.16 -14.45 -4.90
CA ARG A 26 -2.15 -13.42 -5.16
C ARG A 26 -2.75 -12.04 -4.88
N ILE A 27 -2.12 -11.30 -3.96
CA ILE A 27 -2.47 -9.92 -3.65
C ILE A 27 -2.05 -9.04 -4.84
N ARG A 28 -2.89 -8.07 -5.20
CA ARG A 28 -2.55 -7.12 -6.26
C ARG A 28 -1.54 -6.11 -5.74
N LEU A 29 -0.69 -5.58 -6.62
CA LEU A 29 0.39 -4.69 -6.19
C LEU A 29 -0.17 -3.41 -5.54
N GLU A 30 -1.26 -2.89 -6.06
CA GLU A 30 -1.97 -1.72 -5.53
C GLU A 30 -2.42 -1.90 -4.08
N ASP A 31 -2.76 -3.12 -3.67
CA ASP A 31 -3.21 -3.41 -2.30
C ASP A 31 -2.03 -3.55 -1.32
N THR A 32 -0.79 -3.53 -1.81
CA THR A 32 0.43 -3.66 -1.00
C THR A 32 1.09 -2.32 -0.65
N ILE A 33 0.57 -1.21 -1.16
CA ILE A 33 1.12 0.13 -0.95
C ILE A 33 0.16 1.03 -0.16
N GLU A 34 0.72 1.95 0.62
CA GLU A 34 -0.02 3.01 1.30
C GLU A 34 0.57 4.36 0.86
N GLU A 35 -0.27 5.26 0.35
CA GLU A 35 0.16 6.60 -0.02
C GLU A 35 0.21 7.51 1.22
N ARG A 36 1.37 8.16 1.42
CA ARG A 36 1.54 9.17 2.47
C ARG A 36 2.18 10.43 1.89
N PRO A 37 1.75 11.62 2.34
CA PRO A 37 2.37 12.86 1.90
C PRO A 37 3.83 12.90 2.34
N ALA A 38 4.72 13.32 1.44
CA ALA A 38 6.15 13.42 1.70
C ALA A 38 6.51 14.46 2.76
N THR A 39 5.63 15.44 3.01
CA THR A 39 5.79 16.47 4.03
C THR A 39 4.41 16.74 4.65
N ALA A 40 4.40 17.10 5.94
CA ALA A 40 3.17 17.55 6.59
C ALA A 40 2.60 18.77 5.83
N PRO A 41 1.26 18.90 5.73
CA PRO A 41 0.64 20.09 5.17
C PRO A 41 1.14 21.34 5.90
N ASP A 42 1.54 22.37 5.14
CA ASP A 42 2.01 23.63 5.70
C ASP A 42 0.82 24.42 6.24
N PRO A 43 0.70 24.62 7.57
CA PRO A 43 -0.43 25.33 8.15
C PRO A 43 -0.50 26.80 7.72
N ALA A 44 0.62 27.41 7.32
CA ALA A 44 0.65 28.81 6.87
C ALA A 44 -0.01 29.00 5.50
N LYS A 45 -0.07 27.95 4.66
CA LYS A 45 -0.73 28.03 3.34
C LYS A 45 -2.23 28.28 3.44
N ASP A 46 -2.88 27.70 4.45
CA ASP A 46 -4.34 27.78 4.61
C ASP A 46 -4.77 28.92 5.57
N THR A 47 -3.81 29.61 6.19
CA THR A 47 -4.08 30.65 7.22
C THR A 47 -3.95 32.08 6.66
N TYR A 48 -3.88 32.26 5.34
CA TYR A 48 -3.76 33.60 4.76
C TYR A 48 -5.00 34.46 5.08
N ASN A 49 -4.77 35.60 5.75
CA ASN A 49 -5.80 36.60 6.04
C ASN A 49 -5.47 37.92 5.32
N PRO A 50 -6.26 38.34 4.31
CA PRO A 50 -6.00 39.57 3.57
C PRO A 50 -6.12 40.84 4.44
N ASP A 51 -6.98 40.82 5.47
CA ASP A 51 -7.21 41.98 6.33
C ASP A 51 -6.00 42.27 7.23
N GLU A 52 -5.31 41.23 7.72
CA GLU A 52 -4.08 41.39 8.51
C GLU A 52 -2.97 42.04 7.67
N TRP A 53 -2.87 41.66 6.39
CA TRP A 53 -1.88 42.23 5.49
C TRP A 53 -2.13 43.73 5.25
N LEU A 54 -3.39 44.13 5.07
CA LEU A 54 -3.77 45.53 4.89
C LEU A 54 -3.45 46.38 6.13
N VAL A 55 -3.74 45.87 7.33
CA VAL A 55 -3.42 46.59 8.59
C VAL A 55 -1.92 46.79 8.77
N ARG A 56 -1.08 45.81 8.42
CA ARG A 56 0.37 45.88 8.62
C ARG A 56 1.12 46.71 7.56
N ASN A 57 0.57 46.86 6.36
CA ASN A 57 1.31 47.44 5.22
C ASN A 57 0.69 48.71 4.62
N CYS A 58 -0.54 49.05 4.97
CA CYS A 58 -1.26 50.18 4.36
C CYS A 58 -1.72 51.26 5.36
N LEU A 59 -1.41 51.12 6.66
CA LEU A 59 -1.64 52.13 7.70
C LEU A 59 -0.35 52.86 8.06
#